data_AF-A0A4Q6IIB0-F1
#
_entry.id   AF-A0A4Q6IIB0-F1
#
_cell.length_a   1.000
_cell.length_b   1.000
_cell.length_c   1.000
_cell.angle_alpha   90.00
_cell.angle_beta   90.00
_cell.angle_gamma   90.00
#
_symmetry.space_group_name_H-M   'P 1'
#
loop_
_entity.id
_entity.type
_entity.pdbx_description
1 polymer ?
#
loop_
_entity_poly.entity_id
_entity_poly.type
_entity_poly.pdbx_seq_one_letter_code
_entity_poly.pdbx_strand_id
1 'polypeptide(L)'
;MKRAALWLVQVVGEGNIFTKADLRAAFPDVAQIDRRMRDLRDFGWKIDTNREDIDLGTNEQRFVQRGAPVWEPGRGTKPKNSITVTQRRELLASYNHKCSSCGATPGDAYADSELTAQLDVTKREVLLPDGTKALQYVVECNRCRVGGIGSTYDVSALLSEAASLPSLELDILKSWIKQGARTFSSVENIWAKYRALPAEAREAFRDGLN
;
A
#
# COMPACT_ATOMS: atom_id res chain seq x y z
N MET A 1 -20.46 2.36 -9.85
CA MET A 1 -19.60 1.17 -10.00
C MET A 1 -20.13 0.20 -11.05
N LYS A 2 -21.40 -0.26 -11.01
CA LYS A 2 -21.96 -1.27 -11.94
C LYS A 2 -21.70 -0.99 -13.43
N ARG A 3 -22.01 0.24 -13.89
CA ARG A 3 -21.76 0.67 -15.28
C ARG A 3 -20.28 0.59 -15.67
N ALA A 4 -19.38 1.02 -14.79
CA ALA A 4 -17.94 0.94 -15.02
C ALA A 4 -17.46 -0.53 -15.09
N ALA A 5 -17.96 -1.40 -14.20
CA ALA A 5 -17.62 -2.83 -14.22
C ALA A 5 -18.05 -3.52 -15.51
N LEU A 6 -19.27 -3.25 -15.98
CA LEU A 6 -19.76 -3.78 -17.26
C LEU A 6 -18.94 -3.26 -18.44
N TRP A 7 -18.59 -1.97 -18.45
CA TRP A 7 -17.74 -1.40 -19.49
C TRP A 7 -16.34 -2.00 -19.53
N LEU A 8 -15.70 -2.24 -18.39
CA LEU A 8 -14.44 -2.96 -18.35
C LEU A 8 -14.54 -4.35 -18.98
N VAL A 9 -15.60 -5.10 -18.70
CA VAL A 9 -15.76 -6.47 -19.21
C VAL A 9 -16.15 -6.49 -20.69
N GLN A 10 -17.04 -5.59 -21.10
CA GLN A 10 -17.64 -5.64 -22.44
C GLN A 10 -16.86 -4.85 -23.48
N VAL A 11 -16.16 -3.79 -23.08
CA VAL A 11 -15.49 -2.86 -24.00
C VAL A 11 -13.97 -2.99 -23.90
N VAL A 12 -13.42 -3.02 -22.68
CA VAL A 12 -11.95 -3.07 -22.50
C VAL A 12 -11.43 -4.50 -22.63
N GLY A 13 -11.99 -5.45 -21.88
CA GLY A 13 -11.49 -6.82 -21.78
C GLY A 13 -10.28 -6.96 -20.83
N GLU A 14 -10.17 -8.13 -20.18
CA GLU A 14 -9.04 -8.42 -19.27
C GLU A 14 -7.70 -8.45 -20.05
N GLY A 15 -6.64 -7.94 -19.43
CA GLY A 15 -5.30 -7.74 -19.99
C GLY A 15 -5.09 -6.41 -20.72
N ASN A 16 -6.16 -5.73 -21.15
CA ASN A 16 -6.08 -4.56 -22.02
C ASN A 16 -5.93 -3.24 -21.25
N ILE A 17 -5.38 -2.24 -21.95
CA ILE A 17 -5.14 -0.89 -21.46
C ILE A 17 -6.33 0.00 -21.84
N PHE A 18 -6.70 0.92 -20.95
CA PHE A 18 -7.63 2.00 -21.19
C PHE A 18 -7.15 3.28 -20.52
N THR A 19 -7.64 4.44 -20.97
CA THR A 19 -7.32 5.72 -20.35
C THR A 19 -8.47 6.25 -19.49
N LYS A 20 -8.14 7.16 -18.58
CA LYS A 20 -9.18 7.93 -17.86
C LYS A 20 -10.07 8.74 -18.81
N ALA A 21 -9.55 9.15 -19.97
CA ALA A 21 -10.32 9.85 -20.98
C ALA A 21 -11.37 8.93 -21.61
N ASP A 22 -11.00 7.69 -21.95
CA ASP A 22 -11.94 6.68 -22.50
C ASP A 22 -13.08 6.40 -21.54
N LEU A 23 -12.77 6.27 -20.24
CA LEU A 23 -13.77 6.07 -19.21
C LEU A 23 -14.76 7.24 -19.11
N ARG A 24 -14.27 8.49 -19.18
CA ARG A 24 -15.12 9.68 -19.12
C ARG A 24 -15.93 9.85 -20.41
N ALA A 25 -15.34 9.55 -21.56
CA ALA A 25 -16.02 9.58 -22.85
C ALA A 25 -17.15 8.54 -22.94
N ALA A 26 -16.97 7.36 -22.34
CA ALA A 26 -18.02 6.35 -22.25
C ALA A 26 -19.16 6.72 -21.28
N PHE A 27 -18.91 7.65 -20.36
CA PHE A 27 -19.84 8.03 -19.30
C PHE A 27 -19.88 9.54 -19.02
N PRO A 28 -20.19 10.38 -20.03
CA PRO A 28 -20.12 11.83 -19.89
C PRO A 28 -21.07 12.36 -18.79
N ASP A 29 -22.23 11.73 -18.64
CA ASP A 29 -23.27 12.15 -17.69
C ASP A 29 -23.13 11.50 -16.30
N VAL A 30 -22.10 10.67 -16.08
CA VAL A 30 -21.91 9.99 -14.80
C VAL A 30 -20.90 10.74 -13.97
N ALA A 31 -21.41 11.58 -13.06
CA ALA A 31 -20.59 12.20 -12.04
C ALA A 31 -19.77 11.16 -11.27
N GLN A 32 -18.49 11.49 -11.01
CA GLN A 32 -17.57 10.68 -10.21
C GLN A 32 -17.31 9.26 -10.76
N ILE A 33 -17.31 9.09 -12.10
CA ILE A 33 -17.04 7.78 -12.71
C ILE A 33 -15.67 7.21 -12.32
N ASP A 34 -14.64 8.06 -12.19
CA ASP A 34 -13.30 7.66 -11.71
C ASP A 34 -13.34 7.04 -10.30
N ARG A 35 -14.13 7.64 -9.39
CA ARG A 35 -14.32 7.09 -8.04
C ARG A 35 -15.03 5.74 -8.09
N ARG A 36 -16.10 5.67 -8.90
CA ARG A 36 -16.88 4.44 -9.10
C ARG A 36 -16.05 3.29 -9.70
N MET A 37 -15.02 3.60 -10.49
CA MET A 37 -14.03 2.66 -11.00
C MET A 37 -13.10 2.19 -9.87
N ARG A 38 -12.57 3.12 -9.06
CA ARG A 38 -11.73 2.78 -7.90
C ARG A 38 -12.45 1.89 -6.88
N ASP A 39 -13.73 2.14 -6.63
CA ASP A 39 -14.55 1.35 -5.70
C ASP A 39 -14.64 -0.13 -6.12
N LEU A 40 -14.38 -0.50 -7.39
CA LEU A 40 -14.37 -1.90 -7.83
C LEU A 40 -13.24 -2.72 -7.18
N ARG A 41 -12.15 -2.08 -6.76
CA ARG A 41 -11.04 -2.77 -6.07
C ARG A 41 -11.48 -3.41 -4.76
N ASP A 42 -12.46 -2.80 -4.08
CA ASP A 42 -13.06 -3.39 -2.86
C ASP A 42 -13.75 -4.73 -3.15
N PHE A 43 -14.06 -5.03 -4.41
CA PHE A 43 -14.71 -6.24 -4.89
C PHE A 43 -13.75 -7.18 -5.62
N GLY A 44 -12.45 -7.05 -5.39
CA GLY A 44 -11.42 -7.92 -5.94
C GLY A 44 -11.07 -7.66 -7.42
N TRP A 45 -11.52 -6.53 -7.99
CA TRP A 45 -11.12 -6.16 -9.34
C TRP A 45 -9.68 -5.65 -9.34
N LYS A 46 -8.83 -6.24 -10.18
CA LYS A 46 -7.44 -5.79 -10.36
C LYS A 46 -7.36 -4.86 -11.57
N ILE A 47 -7.07 -3.60 -11.28
CA ILE A 47 -6.89 -2.55 -12.28
C ILE A 47 -5.53 -1.93 -11.99
N ASP A 48 -4.53 -2.13 -12.82
CA ASP A 48 -3.18 -1.63 -12.55
C ASP A 48 -3.04 -0.21 -13.10
N THR A 49 -2.26 0.61 -12.41
CA THR A 49 -1.82 1.93 -12.88
C THR A 49 -0.32 1.88 -13.16
N ASN A 50 0.27 2.97 -13.64
CA ASN A 50 1.73 3.07 -13.81
C ASN A 50 2.55 2.82 -12.53
N ARG A 51 1.89 2.77 -11.36
CA ARG A 51 2.50 2.39 -10.08
C ARG A 51 2.72 0.89 -9.95
N GLU A 52 1.84 0.09 -10.53
CA GLU A 52 1.88 -1.36 -10.49
C GLU A 52 2.49 -1.97 -11.76
N ASP A 53 2.32 -1.31 -12.91
CA ASP A 53 2.82 -1.74 -14.22
C ASP A 53 3.58 -0.57 -14.89
N ILE A 54 4.90 -0.67 -14.96
CA ILE A 54 5.78 0.40 -15.46
C ILE A 54 5.60 0.67 -16.96
N ASP A 55 5.01 -0.26 -17.71
CA ASP A 55 4.77 -0.10 -19.14
C ASP A 55 3.57 0.83 -19.42
N LEU A 56 2.82 1.21 -18.38
CA LEU A 56 1.67 2.12 -18.50
C LEU A 56 2.09 3.59 -18.43
N GLY A 57 1.55 4.39 -19.33
CA GLY A 57 1.59 5.86 -19.23
C GLY A 57 0.84 6.40 -18.01
N THR A 58 1.13 7.64 -17.62
CA THR A 58 0.52 8.30 -16.44
C THR A 58 -1.01 8.35 -16.43
N ASN A 59 -1.63 8.34 -17.62
CA ASN A 59 -3.09 8.38 -17.79
C ASN A 59 -3.70 7.03 -18.17
N GLU A 60 -2.88 6.00 -18.26
CA GLU A 60 -3.26 4.65 -18.64
C GLU A 60 -3.50 3.78 -17.42
N GLN A 61 -4.39 2.82 -17.60
CA GLN A 61 -4.73 1.80 -16.63
C GLN A 61 -4.90 0.47 -17.36
N ARG A 62 -4.47 -0.64 -16.75
CA ARG A 62 -4.70 -1.98 -17.30
C ARG A 62 -5.80 -2.67 -16.53
N PHE A 63 -6.81 -3.19 -17.21
CA PHE A 63 -7.79 -4.06 -16.58
C PHE A 63 -7.21 -5.47 -16.49
N VAL A 64 -6.63 -5.84 -15.35
CA VAL A 64 -5.84 -7.09 -15.25
C VAL A 64 -6.71 -8.30 -14.95
N GLN A 65 -7.64 -8.17 -14.01
CA GLN A 65 -8.44 -9.30 -13.55
C GLN A 65 -9.83 -8.85 -13.12
N ARG A 66 -10.85 -9.57 -13.59
CA ARG A 66 -12.22 -9.39 -13.13
C ARG A 66 -12.38 -9.83 -11.67
N GLY A 67 -13.03 -8.96 -10.89
CA GLY A 67 -13.48 -9.29 -9.54
C GLY A 67 -14.93 -9.78 -9.50
N ALA A 68 -15.57 -9.65 -8.35
CA ALA A 68 -16.97 -10.08 -8.18
C ALA A 68 -17.90 -9.34 -9.17
N PRO A 69 -18.94 -10.01 -9.73
CA PRO A 69 -19.89 -9.41 -10.66
C PRO A 69 -20.84 -8.43 -9.96
N VAL A 70 -20.36 -7.21 -9.67
CA VAL A 70 -21.08 -6.20 -8.87
C VAL A 70 -22.42 -5.74 -9.44
N TRP A 71 -22.72 -6.06 -10.71
CA TRP A 71 -24.01 -5.78 -11.34
C TRP A 71 -25.11 -6.74 -10.89
N GLU A 72 -24.75 -7.97 -10.48
CA GLU A 72 -25.71 -8.95 -9.98
C GLU A 72 -26.36 -8.48 -8.66
N PRO A 73 -27.66 -8.79 -8.46
CA PRO A 73 -28.34 -8.51 -7.19
C PRO A 73 -27.56 -9.05 -5.99
N GLY A 74 -27.40 -8.24 -4.95
CA GLY A 74 -26.67 -8.61 -3.72
C GLY A 74 -25.13 -8.60 -3.82
N ARG A 75 -24.53 -8.64 -5.03
CA ARG A 75 -23.07 -8.66 -5.24
C ARG A 75 -22.41 -7.28 -5.27
N GLY A 76 -23.20 -6.21 -5.42
CA GLY A 76 -22.73 -4.82 -5.41
C GLY A 76 -22.64 -4.17 -4.03
N THR A 77 -23.00 -4.90 -2.96
CA THR A 77 -22.94 -4.39 -1.59
C THR A 77 -21.51 -4.47 -1.08
N LYS A 78 -21.00 -3.37 -0.52
CA LYS A 78 -19.61 -3.29 -0.05
C LYS A 78 -19.29 -4.46 0.88
N PRO A 79 -18.24 -5.25 0.61
CA PRO A 79 -17.92 -6.39 1.45
C PRO A 79 -17.59 -5.93 2.86
N LYS A 80 -18.07 -6.67 3.86
CA LYS A 80 -17.86 -6.38 5.30
C LYS A 80 -16.38 -6.28 5.70
N ASN A 81 -15.47 -6.71 4.82
CA ASN A 81 -14.03 -6.78 5.05
C ASN A 81 -13.25 -5.59 4.45
N SER A 82 -13.93 -4.51 4.04
CA SER A 82 -13.25 -3.26 3.66
C SER A 82 -12.78 -2.53 4.92
N ILE A 83 -11.51 -2.12 4.94
CA ILE A 83 -10.94 -1.37 6.06
C ILE A 83 -11.67 -0.03 6.27
N THR A 84 -12.03 0.28 7.51
CA THR A 84 -12.63 1.57 7.85
C THR A 84 -11.58 2.67 7.99
N VAL A 85 -11.99 3.94 7.95
CA VAL A 85 -11.07 5.08 8.17
C VAL A 85 -10.45 5.00 9.57
N THR A 86 -11.22 4.62 10.58
CA THR A 86 -10.74 4.43 11.96
C THR A 86 -9.70 3.32 12.04
N GLN A 87 -9.99 2.13 11.50
CA GLN A 87 -9.05 1.01 11.45
C GLN A 87 -7.77 1.38 10.70
N ARG A 88 -7.89 2.12 9.59
CA ARG A 88 -6.73 2.62 8.84
C ARG A 88 -5.86 3.53 9.68
N ARG A 89 -6.47 4.46 10.43
CA ARG A 89 -5.74 5.37 11.31
C ARG A 89 -5.04 4.61 12.44
N GLU A 90 -5.74 3.65 13.06
CA GLU A 90 -5.19 2.80 14.13
C GLU A 90 -4.01 1.97 13.62
N LEU A 91 -4.11 1.38 12.43
CA LEU A 91 -3.00 0.65 11.82
C LEU A 91 -1.82 1.57 11.50
N LEU A 92 -2.05 2.74 10.91
CA LEU A 92 -0.96 3.71 10.69
C LEU A 92 -0.26 4.08 12.01
N ALA A 93 -1.02 4.28 13.08
CA ALA A 93 -0.48 4.57 14.40
C ALA A 93 0.29 3.37 15.00
N SER A 94 -0.22 2.14 14.87
CA SER A 94 0.44 0.93 15.40
C SER A 94 1.80 0.67 14.75
N TYR A 95 1.98 1.11 13.50
CA TYR A 95 3.26 1.08 12.79
C TYR A 95 4.07 2.39 12.94
N ASN A 96 3.73 3.24 13.91
CA ASN A 96 4.40 4.53 14.17
C ASN A 96 4.49 5.44 12.93
N HIS A 97 3.51 5.35 12.02
CA HIS A 97 3.51 6.03 10.74
C HIS A 97 4.79 5.77 9.91
N LYS A 98 5.29 4.53 9.95
CA LYS A 98 6.42 4.04 9.15
C LYS A 98 6.01 2.86 8.29
N CYS A 99 6.69 2.68 7.17
CA CYS A 99 6.61 1.47 6.37
C CYS A 99 7.10 0.27 7.21
N SER A 100 6.28 -0.77 7.31
CA SER A 100 6.60 -2.01 8.03
C SER A 100 7.80 -2.75 7.45
N SER A 101 8.05 -2.59 6.14
CA SER A 101 9.12 -3.30 5.43
C SER A 101 10.45 -2.55 5.45
N CYS A 102 10.47 -1.27 5.06
CA CYS A 102 11.72 -0.50 4.90
C CYS A 102 11.92 0.62 5.94
N GLY A 103 10.92 0.89 6.78
CA GLY A 103 10.99 1.94 7.80
C GLY A 103 10.76 3.37 7.30
N ALA A 104 10.59 3.58 5.98
CA ALA A 104 10.35 4.92 5.41
C ALA A 104 9.10 5.58 6.00
N THR A 105 9.17 6.90 6.16
CA THR A 105 8.08 7.78 6.62
C THR A 105 7.45 8.53 5.44
N PRO A 106 6.21 9.04 5.56
CA PRO A 106 5.59 9.83 4.51
C PRO A 106 6.45 11.04 4.12
N GLY A 107 6.73 11.20 2.83
CA GLY A 107 7.54 12.31 2.30
C GLY A 107 9.03 12.05 2.20
N ASP A 108 9.52 10.87 2.60
CA ASP A 108 10.92 10.49 2.36
C ASP A 108 11.19 10.38 0.85
N ALA A 109 12.28 10.99 0.39
CA ALA A 109 12.69 10.89 -1.00
C ALA A 109 13.28 9.51 -1.27
N TYR A 110 12.98 8.96 -2.45
CA TYR A 110 13.67 7.79 -2.94
C TYR A 110 14.96 8.21 -3.65
N ALA A 111 16.08 7.54 -3.38
CA ALA A 111 17.40 7.95 -3.89
C ALA A 111 17.48 8.02 -5.42
N ASP A 112 16.65 7.22 -6.09
CA ASP A 112 16.60 6.98 -7.52
C ASP A 112 15.30 7.51 -8.16
N SER A 113 14.51 8.35 -7.46
CA SER A 113 13.24 8.85 -7.98
C SER A 113 12.83 10.18 -7.36
N GLU A 114 12.19 11.04 -8.16
CA GLU A 114 11.52 12.26 -7.68
C GLU A 114 10.26 11.97 -6.85
N LEU A 115 9.81 10.71 -6.82
CA LEU A 115 8.71 10.28 -5.98
C LEU A 115 9.13 10.24 -4.51
N THR A 116 8.18 10.59 -3.65
CA THR A 116 8.33 10.44 -2.21
C THR A 116 7.51 9.25 -1.70
N ALA A 117 7.94 8.70 -0.57
CA ALA A 117 7.25 7.63 0.11
C ALA A 117 5.85 8.07 0.54
N GLN A 118 4.85 7.30 0.15
CA GLN A 118 3.47 7.45 0.60
C GLN A 118 3.04 6.16 1.27
N LEU A 119 2.57 6.26 2.52
CA LEU A 119 2.10 5.10 3.27
C LEU A 119 0.66 4.76 2.92
N ASP A 120 0.42 3.47 2.76
CA ASP A 120 -0.90 2.89 2.57
C ASP A 120 -1.07 1.65 3.45
N VAL A 121 -2.32 1.28 3.71
CA VAL A 121 -2.64 0.00 4.34
C VAL A 121 -3.00 -1.00 3.25
N THR A 122 -2.26 -2.10 3.21
CA THR A 122 -2.49 -3.21 2.27
C THR A 122 -2.67 -4.52 3.03
N LYS A 123 -3.00 -5.60 2.30
CA LYS A 123 -3.09 -6.96 2.86
C LYS A 123 -1.94 -7.81 2.32
N ARG A 124 -1.34 -8.63 3.18
CA ARG A 124 -0.39 -9.69 2.82
C ARG A 124 -1.00 -11.05 3.07
N GLU A 125 -0.77 -11.98 2.16
CA GLU A 125 -1.02 -13.39 2.46
C GLU A 125 0.12 -13.90 3.35
N VAL A 126 -0.25 -14.44 4.50
CA VAL A 126 0.67 -14.98 5.50
C VAL A 126 0.31 -16.43 5.73
N LEU A 127 1.31 -17.32 5.65
CA LEU A 127 1.20 -18.71 6.07
C LEU A 127 1.68 -18.81 7.52
N LEU A 128 0.75 -19.07 8.42
CA LEU A 128 1.00 -19.20 9.86
C LEU A 128 1.65 -20.55 10.20
N PRO A 129 2.30 -20.69 11.38
CA PRO A 129 2.97 -21.93 11.77
C PRO A 129 2.05 -23.15 11.86
N ASP A 130 0.74 -22.95 12.04
CA ASP A 130 -0.29 -23.99 12.06
C ASP A 130 -0.73 -24.43 10.65
N GLY A 131 -0.15 -23.86 9.59
CA GLY A 131 -0.50 -24.12 8.20
C GLY A 131 -1.67 -23.27 7.68
N THR A 132 -2.25 -22.40 8.51
CA THR A 132 -3.37 -21.53 8.10
C THR A 132 -2.87 -20.38 7.23
N LYS A 133 -3.53 -20.15 6.09
CA LYS A 133 -3.34 -18.93 5.28
C LYS A 133 -4.30 -17.84 5.72
N ALA A 134 -3.78 -16.65 5.98
CA ALA A 134 -4.58 -15.49 6.35
C ALA A 134 -4.13 -14.23 5.59
N LEU A 135 -5.11 -13.39 5.24
CA LEU A 135 -4.84 -12.04 4.76
C LEU A 135 -4.73 -11.10 5.96
N GLN A 136 -3.53 -10.58 6.23
CA GLN A 136 -3.26 -9.68 7.35
C GLN A 136 -2.92 -8.27 6.87
N TYR A 137 -3.35 -7.26 7.62
CA TYR A 137 -3.07 -5.87 7.28
C TYR A 137 -1.64 -5.48 7.63
N VAL A 138 -1.01 -4.72 6.74
CA VAL A 138 0.30 -4.10 6.95
C VAL A 138 0.28 -2.65 6.45
N VAL A 139 1.14 -1.80 7.03
CA VAL A 139 1.37 -0.43 6.59
C VAL A 139 2.64 -0.39 5.76
N GLU A 140 2.57 0.01 4.50
CA GLU A 140 3.72 -0.01 3.61
C GLU A 140 3.80 1.25 2.76
N CYS A 141 5.02 1.64 2.38
CA CYS A 141 5.21 2.66 1.36
C CYS A 141 4.85 2.11 -0.02
N ASN A 142 4.57 3.01 -0.97
CA ASN A 142 4.25 2.68 -2.35
C ASN A 142 5.24 1.70 -3.01
N ARG A 143 6.55 1.75 -2.68
CA ARG A 143 7.53 0.77 -3.20
C ARG A 143 7.39 -0.62 -2.58
N CYS A 144 7.41 -0.72 -1.25
CA CYS A 144 7.33 -2.02 -0.58
C CYS A 144 5.99 -2.72 -0.85
N ARG A 145 4.90 -1.93 -0.95
CA ARG A 145 3.60 -2.46 -1.34
C ARG A 145 3.67 -3.19 -2.68
N VAL A 146 4.21 -2.52 -3.70
CA VAL A 146 4.35 -3.09 -5.06
C VAL A 146 5.29 -4.29 -5.05
N GLY A 147 6.44 -4.18 -4.38
CA GLY A 147 7.45 -5.24 -4.33
C GLY A 147 7.01 -6.54 -3.67
N GLY A 148 5.94 -6.55 -2.88
CA GLY A 148 5.41 -7.79 -2.29
C GLY A 148 4.09 -8.28 -2.90
N ILE A 149 3.63 -7.71 -4.03
CA ILE A 149 2.43 -8.21 -4.71
C ILE A 149 2.68 -9.68 -5.12
N GLY A 150 1.77 -10.57 -4.75
CA GLY A 150 1.88 -12.00 -5.06
C GLY A 150 2.77 -12.80 -4.11
N SER A 151 3.45 -12.15 -3.16
CA SER A 151 4.26 -12.84 -2.15
C SER A 151 3.38 -13.43 -1.04
N THR A 152 3.68 -14.66 -0.65
CA THR A 152 3.20 -15.27 0.60
C THR A 152 4.33 -15.27 1.60
N TYR A 153 4.08 -14.72 2.80
CA TYR A 153 5.08 -14.71 3.87
C TYR A 153 4.85 -15.93 4.77
N ASP A 154 5.77 -16.90 4.71
CA ASP A 154 5.76 -18.10 5.55
C ASP A 154 6.49 -17.83 6.86
N VAL A 155 5.75 -17.85 7.96
CA VAL A 155 6.29 -17.56 9.30
C VAL A 155 7.29 -18.63 9.73
N SER A 156 7.05 -19.90 9.41
CA SER A 156 7.95 -20.99 9.77
C SER A 156 9.27 -20.91 9.00
N ALA A 157 9.20 -20.54 7.71
CA ALA A 157 10.39 -20.28 6.91
C ALA A 157 11.19 -19.08 7.46
N LEU A 158 10.53 -17.97 7.79
CA LEU A 158 11.17 -16.79 8.38
C LEU A 158 11.80 -17.07 9.75
N LEU A 159 11.16 -17.89 10.59
CA LEU A 159 11.74 -18.33 11.86
C LEU A 159 13.02 -19.14 11.65
N SER A 160 13.05 -19.99 10.62
CA SER A 160 14.23 -20.79 10.27
C SER A 160 15.38 -19.91 9.77
N GLU A 161 15.06 -18.91 8.95
CA GLU A 161 16.03 -17.91 8.48
C GLU A 161 16.57 -17.08 9.65
N ALA A 162 15.71 -16.57 10.53
CA ALA A 162 16.11 -15.81 11.72
C ALA A 162 16.98 -16.65 12.68
N ALA A 163 16.69 -17.95 12.82
CA ALA A 163 17.49 -18.85 13.64
C ALA A 163 18.90 -19.12 13.07
N SER A 164 19.11 -18.85 11.78
CA SER A 164 20.42 -18.98 11.14
C SER A 164 21.32 -17.74 11.30
N LEU A 165 20.77 -16.64 11.83
CA LEU A 165 21.53 -15.41 12.06
C LEU A 165 22.60 -15.60 13.15
N PRO A 166 23.77 -14.94 13.03
CA PRO A 166 24.72 -14.81 14.13
C PRO A 166 24.06 -14.25 15.39
N SER A 167 24.53 -14.65 16.57
CA SER A 167 23.93 -14.27 17.86
C SER A 167 23.73 -12.76 18.02
N LEU A 168 24.72 -11.96 17.62
CA LEU A 168 24.65 -10.50 17.66
C LEU A 168 23.52 -9.94 16.77
N GLU A 169 23.39 -10.45 15.55
CA GLU A 169 22.35 -10.01 14.61
C GLU A 169 20.95 -10.44 15.07
N LEU A 170 20.85 -11.65 15.60
CA LEU A 170 19.61 -12.15 16.18
C LEU A 170 19.18 -11.31 17.39
N ASP A 171 20.11 -10.86 18.24
CA ASP A 171 19.81 -10.00 19.38
C ASP A 171 19.38 -8.60 18.95
N ILE A 172 19.99 -8.04 17.89
CA ILE A 172 19.54 -6.80 17.24
C ILE A 172 18.10 -6.97 16.73
N LEU A 173 17.83 -8.05 15.99
CA LEU A 173 16.49 -8.35 15.47
C LEU A 173 15.46 -8.48 16.60
N LYS A 174 15.77 -9.24 17.66
CA LYS A 174 14.91 -9.38 18.86
C LYS A 174 14.64 -8.03 19.52
N SER A 175 15.64 -7.16 19.60
CA SER A 175 15.49 -5.81 20.14
C SER A 175 14.50 -4.98 19.32
N TRP A 176 14.57 -5.06 17.99
CA TRP A 176 13.62 -4.38 17.10
C TRP A 176 12.20 -4.94 17.21
N ILE A 177 12.07 -6.27 17.26
CA ILE A 177 10.78 -6.95 17.45
C ILE A 177 10.14 -6.52 18.77
N LYS A 178 10.90 -6.53 19.87
CA LYS A 178 10.41 -6.10 21.20
C LYS A 178 9.91 -4.65 21.21
N GLN A 179 10.51 -3.79 20.39
CA GLN A 179 10.16 -2.37 20.29
C GLN A 179 9.07 -2.10 19.24
N GLY A 180 8.64 -3.12 18.49
CA GLY A 180 7.66 -2.99 17.41
C GLY A 180 8.15 -2.12 16.24
N ALA A 181 9.45 -1.82 16.19
CA ALA A 181 10.06 -0.99 15.16
C ALA A 181 11.58 -1.23 15.13
N ARG A 182 12.17 -1.08 13.95
CA ARG A 182 13.62 -0.92 13.82
C ARG A 182 14.05 0.29 14.67
N THR A 183 15.03 0.10 15.56
CA THR A 183 15.57 1.22 16.34
C THR A 183 16.48 2.05 15.45
N PHE A 184 16.04 3.27 15.18
CA PHE A 184 16.86 4.29 14.57
C PHE A 184 17.70 4.97 15.66
N SER A 185 18.90 5.40 15.32
CA SER A 185 19.77 6.20 16.18
C SER A 185 19.06 7.45 16.71
N SER A 186 19.59 8.05 17.79
CA SER A 186 19.07 9.32 18.32
C SER A 186 19.04 10.41 17.25
N VAL A 187 20.06 10.44 16.37
CA VAL A 187 20.16 11.37 15.25
C VAL A 187 19.05 11.15 14.23
N GLU A 188 18.80 9.91 13.81
CA GLU A 188 17.72 9.60 12.85
C GLU A 188 16.34 9.91 13.43
N ASN A 189 16.13 9.72 14.74
CA ASN A 189 14.88 10.11 15.39
C ASN A 189 14.69 11.63 15.44
N ILE A 190 15.75 12.39 15.74
CA ILE A 190 15.72 13.86 15.69
C ILE A 190 15.47 14.33 14.25
N TRP A 191 16.12 13.71 13.28
CA TRP A 191 15.94 14.00 11.86
C TRP A 191 14.49 13.80 11.41
N ALA A 192 13.87 12.66 11.76
CA ALA A 192 12.46 12.40 11.44
C ALA A 192 11.53 13.46 12.04
N LYS A 193 11.75 13.84 13.31
CA LYS A 193 10.98 14.91 13.98
C LYS A 193 11.20 16.26 13.32
N TYR A 194 12.45 16.60 12.99
CA TYR A 194 12.81 17.80 12.26
C TYR A 194 12.11 17.88 10.89
N ARG A 195 12.06 16.77 10.15
CA ARG A 195 11.37 16.70 8.85
C ARG A 195 9.86 16.90 8.95
N ALA A 196 9.26 16.51 10.07
CA ALA A 196 7.83 16.72 10.34
C ALA A 196 7.48 18.18 10.70
N LEU A 197 8.47 19.03 10.99
CA LEU A 197 8.23 20.43 11.28
C LEU A 197 7.75 21.21 10.02
N PRO A 198 6.80 22.14 10.17
CA PRO A 198 6.49 23.14 9.15
C PRO A 198 7.72 23.98 8.75
N ALA A 199 7.67 24.65 7.61
CA ALA A 199 8.83 25.37 7.04
C ALA A 199 9.46 26.36 8.04
N GLU A 200 8.65 27.23 8.65
CA GLU A 200 9.10 28.22 9.64
C GLU A 200 9.75 27.57 10.87
N ALA A 201 9.17 26.49 11.38
CA ALA A 201 9.72 25.76 12.52
C ALA A 201 11.01 25.01 12.16
N ARG A 202 11.20 24.59 10.91
CA ARG A 202 12.46 24.02 10.41
C ARG A 202 13.57 25.06 10.35
N GLU A 203 13.26 26.30 9.99
CA GLU A 203 14.25 27.39 10.02
C GLU A 203 14.66 27.72 11.45
N ALA A 204 13.70 27.91 12.34
CA ALA A 204 14.01 28.13 13.76
C ALA A 204 14.85 27.00 14.38
N PHE A 205 14.58 25.74 14.02
CA PHE A 205 15.40 24.60 14.46
C PHE A 205 16.82 24.64 13.91
N ARG A 206 17.02 25.08 12.66
CA ARG A 206 18.36 25.25 12.07
C ARG A 206 19.12 26.36 12.77
N ASP A 207 18.46 27.49 13.02
CA ASP A 207 19.09 28.65 13.67
C ASP A 207 19.53 28.33 15.09
N GLY A 208 18.76 27.54 15.83
CA GLY A 208 19.10 27.11 17.19
C GLY A 208 20.19 26.03 17.30
N LEU A 209 20.67 25.49 16.17
CA LEU A 209 21.81 24.56 16.13
C LEU A 209 23.15 25.27 15.83
N ASN A 210 23.11 26.56 15.50
CA ASN A 210 24.28 27.40 15.28
C ASN A 210 24.75 28.07 16.58
#